data_AF-A0A381XV08-F1
#
_entry.id   AF-A0A381XV08-F1
#
_cell.length_a   1.000
_cell.length_b   1.000
_cell.length_c   1.000
_cell.angle_alpha   90.00
_cell.angle_beta   90.00
_cell.angle_gamma   90.00
#
_symmetry.space_group_name_H-M   'P 1'
#
loop_
_entity.id
_entity.type
_entity.pdbx_description
1 polymer ?
#
loop_
_entity_poly.entity_id
_entity_poly.type
_entity_poly.pdbx_seq_one_letter_code
_entity_poly.pdbx_strand_id
1 'polypeptide(L)'
;MAGEPLQVSAVLAAMADGIGDLTFASAEWVEAARVVLTETVAHNEVGLADIGEFTLCEVAHNPPAYLHAGNKLAWYARFSGASVDVGTGELDGTDCDFKVQGDHSVVSNLARIQYHGKDPNVVAAAQARLGVLSRWQIDGVLPQHAALGSVLRSLHDRMASRTMPRFTFMTPEWVSSARHILSTRATSEKYAAGIQDIVYTFSEEFTDTPRYAFPDGSHGGFWVHCDHGHISVGAGPLPKALEPADALTKGMYTPIVPVGRTVNAAMTNEEKEEQAAYGKAAFRFDKEANRAPVNQSSPSGKGAMPPELGRVFLPLHDELSKRTSSELPADFDDSLKDTWSTPQGFDRDANYDTSWLRYSEVDIYGEPRS
;
A
#
# COMPACT_ATOMS: atom_id res chain seq x y z
N MET A 1 36.48 -21.33 0.01
CA MET A 1 35.12 -21.73 -0.42
C MET A 1 34.36 -20.44 -0.62
N ALA A 2 33.97 -20.13 -1.86
CA ALA A 2 33.10 -19.00 -2.13
C ALA A 2 31.75 -19.33 -1.48
N GLY A 3 31.32 -18.50 -0.52
CA GLY A 3 30.00 -18.65 0.09
C GLY A 3 28.95 -18.50 -0.99
N GLU A 4 27.94 -19.37 -0.98
CA GLU A 4 26.76 -19.21 -1.83
C GLU A 4 26.18 -17.80 -1.60
N PRO A 5 25.78 -17.08 -2.66
CA PRO A 5 25.14 -15.78 -2.51
C PRO A 5 23.89 -15.94 -1.63
N LEU A 6 23.77 -15.08 -0.62
CA LEU A 6 22.60 -15.01 0.27
C LEU A 6 21.32 -14.97 -0.59
N GLN A 7 20.46 -15.95 -0.39
CA GLN A 7 19.18 -16.03 -1.09
C GLN A 7 18.27 -14.95 -0.51
N VAL A 8 18.13 -13.84 -1.24
CA VAL A 8 17.27 -12.70 -0.88
C VAL A 8 15.81 -13.15 -0.77
N SER A 9 15.13 -12.75 0.31
CA SER A 9 13.71 -13.07 0.48
C SER A 9 12.84 -12.47 -0.63
N ALA A 10 11.96 -13.31 -1.15
CA ALA A 10 10.94 -12.97 -2.12
C ALA A 10 9.92 -11.92 -1.63
N VAL A 11 9.61 -11.95 -0.32
CA VAL A 11 8.58 -11.10 0.30
C VAL A 11 9.17 -9.73 0.63
N LEU A 12 10.34 -9.69 1.29
CA LEU A 12 11.02 -8.42 1.58
C LEU A 12 11.41 -7.66 0.32
N ALA A 13 11.84 -8.34 -0.75
CA ALA A 13 12.11 -7.69 -2.03
C ALA A 13 10.85 -7.06 -2.67
N ALA A 14 9.64 -7.49 -2.29
CA ALA A 14 8.39 -6.87 -2.75
C ALA A 14 7.88 -5.78 -1.77
N MET A 15 8.46 -5.67 -0.58
CA MET A 15 8.06 -4.70 0.44
C MET A 15 8.86 -3.41 0.27
N ALA A 16 8.21 -2.39 -0.26
CA ALA A 16 8.84 -1.10 -0.45
C ALA A 16 9.05 -0.33 0.88
N ASP A 17 10.06 0.54 0.90
CA ASP A 17 10.50 1.26 2.09
C ASP A 17 9.50 2.35 2.51
N GLY A 18 9.19 2.41 3.81
CA GLY A 18 8.44 3.52 4.41
C GLY A 18 6.94 3.59 4.11
N ILE A 19 6.26 4.48 4.85
CA ILE A 19 4.84 4.82 4.72
C ILE A 19 4.80 6.26 4.30
N GLY A 20 5.06 6.49 3.00
CA GLY A 20 5.03 7.83 2.45
C GLY A 20 3.69 8.55 2.70
N ASP A 21 3.69 9.85 2.46
CA ASP A 21 2.56 10.76 2.68
C ASP A 21 1.97 11.29 1.37
N LEU A 22 2.59 10.97 0.23
CA LEU A 22 2.22 11.48 -1.10
C LEU A 22 1.95 10.32 -2.07
N THR A 23 0.84 10.37 -2.79
CA THR A 23 0.52 9.36 -3.81
C THR A 23 1.33 9.61 -5.08
N PHE A 24 2.00 8.59 -5.62
CA PHE A 24 2.83 8.72 -6.81
C PHE A 24 2.10 9.46 -7.95
N ALA A 25 2.78 10.46 -8.51
CA ALA A 25 2.30 11.34 -9.57
C ALA A 25 1.02 12.16 -9.26
N SER A 26 0.57 12.24 -8.01
CA SER A 26 -0.43 13.23 -7.59
C SER A 26 0.16 14.65 -7.65
N ALA A 27 -0.69 15.68 -7.64
CA ALA A 27 -0.23 17.07 -7.69
C ALA A 27 0.74 17.41 -6.55
N GLU A 28 0.46 16.92 -5.34
CA GLU A 28 1.28 17.10 -4.14
C GLU A 28 2.61 16.33 -4.24
N TRP A 29 2.59 15.14 -4.84
CA TRP A 29 3.82 14.38 -5.09
C TRP A 29 4.72 15.09 -6.10
N VAL A 30 4.14 15.59 -7.20
CA VAL A 30 4.86 16.32 -8.24
C VAL A 30 5.43 17.63 -7.70
N GLU A 31 4.70 18.31 -6.83
CA GLU A 31 5.18 19.50 -6.12
C GLU A 31 6.43 19.21 -5.28
N ALA A 32 6.40 18.12 -4.50
CA ALA A 32 7.54 17.70 -3.71
C ALA A 32 8.72 17.25 -4.60
N ALA A 33 8.44 16.49 -5.67
CA ALA A 33 9.42 16.05 -6.64
C ALA A 33 10.10 17.24 -7.33
N ARG A 34 9.36 18.32 -7.64
CA ARG A 34 9.88 19.56 -8.20
C ARG A 34 10.91 20.21 -7.28
N VAL A 35 10.61 20.31 -5.99
CA VAL A 35 11.55 20.87 -4.99
C VAL A 35 12.83 20.03 -4.96
N VAL A 36 12.69 18.71 -4.86
CA VAL A 36 13.82 17.78 -4.85
C VAL A 36 14.65 17.87 -6.12
N LEU A 37 14.03 17.83 -7.30
CA LEU A 37 14.71 17.93 -8.59
C LEU A 37 15.44 19.26 -8.74
N THR A 38 14.81 20.38 -8.38
CA THR A 38 15.42 21.71 -8.45
C THR A 38 16.69 21.77 -7.59
N GLU A 39 16.61 21.28 -6.35
CA GLU A 39 17.77 21.22 -5.45
C GLU A 39 18.86 20.32 -6.03
N THR A 40 18.52 19.11 -6.46
CA THR A 40 19.50 18.13 -6.94
C THR A 40 20.16 18.57 -8.24
N VAL A 41 19.42 19.21 -9.16
CA VAL A 41 19.97 19.82 -10.38
C VAL A 41 20.95 20.95 -10.03
N ALA A 42 20.59 21.84 -9.10
CA ALA A 42 21.50 22.90 -8.65
C ALA A 42 22.81 22.34 -8.05
N HIS A 43 22.74 21.25 -7.28
CA HIS A 43 23.94 20.59 -6.75
C HIS A 43 24.81 19.93 -7.82
N ASN A 44 24.27 19.66 -9.02
CA ASN A 44 24.96 19.00 -10.13
C ASN A 44 25.15 19.94 -11.34
N GLU A 45 25.00 21.26 -11.18
CA GLU A 45 25.03 22.25 -12.28
C GLU A 45 26.20 22.06 -13.25
N VAL A 46 27.42 21.97 -12.71
CA VAL A 46 28.65 21.79 -13.53
C VAL A 46 28.60 20.49 -14.33
N GLY A 47 28.06 19.43 -13.73
CA GLY A 47 27.95 18.12 -14.35
C GLY A 47 26.83 18.05 -15.38
N LEU A 48 25.87 18.99 -15.41
CA LEU A 48 24.74 19.00 -16.34
C LEU A 48 24.94 19.98 -17.50
N ALA A 49 26.09 20.66 -17.58
CA ALA A 49 26.30 21.74 -18.54
C ALA A 49 26.21 21.27 -20.02
N ASP A 50 26.50 20.00 -20.30
CA ASP A 50 26.55 19.41 -21.64
C ASP A 50 25.36 18.49 -21.98
N ILE A 51 24.38 18.34 -21.08
CA ILE A 51 23.19 17.50 -21.32
C ILE A 51 22.28 18.07 -22.43
N GLY A 52 22.30 19.39 -22.64
CA GLY A 52 21.38 20.07 -23.56
C GLY A 52 19.94 20.11 -23.05
N GLU A 53 18.99 20.00 -23.98
CA GLU A 53 17.56 19.81 -23.68
C GLU A 53 17.26 18.32 -23.54
N PHE A 54 16.59 17.93 -22.47
CA PHE A 54 16.11 16.57 -22.27
C PHE A 54 14.80 16.56 -21.49
N THR A 55 13.83 15.78 -21.94
CA THR A 55 12.51 15.70 -21.34
C THR A 55 12.16 14.25 -20.98
N LEU A 56 11.65 14.04 -19.78
CA LEU A 56 11.08 12.77 -19.36
C LEU A 56 9.62 12.92 -18.93
N CYS A 57 8.83 11.88 -19.15
CA CYS A 57 7.45 11.78 -18.70
C CYS A 57 7.16 10.37 -18.19
N GLU A 58 6.55 10.27 -17.01
CA GLU A 58 6.06 8.99 -16.49
C GLU A 58 4.54 9.03 -16.41
N VAL A 59 3.89 7.99 -16.94
CA VAL A 59 2.44 7.83 -16.98
C VAL A 59 2.04 6.55 -16.23
N ALA A 60 1.25 6.72 -15.18
CA ALA A 60 0.74 5.64 -14.35
C ALA A 60 -0.76 5.46 -14.60
N HIS A 61 -1.12 4.36 -15.28
CA HIS A 61 -2.50 3.99 -15.60
C HIS A 61 -3.19 3.35 -14.39
N ASN A 62 -4.52 3.36 -14.36
CA ASN A 62 -5.31 2.76 -13.28
C ASN A 62 -5.00 3.32 -11.86
N PRO A 63 -4.91 4.65 -11.68
CA PRO A 63 -4.71 5.22 -10.36
C PRO A 63 -5.89 4.88 -9.43
N PRO A 64 -5.69 4.94 -8.11
CA PRO A 64 -6.77 4.73 -7.16
C PRO A 64 -7.98 5.64 -7.42
N ALA A 65 -9.18 5.07 -7.42
CA ALA A 65 -10.41 5.78 -7.79
C ALA A 65 -10.72 6.97 -6.86
N TYR A 66 -10.28 6.94 -5.60
CA TYR A 66 -10.47 8.02 -4.63
C TYR A 66 -9.74 9.32 -4.99
N LEU A 67 -8.74 9.25 -5.87
CA LEU A 67 -8.01 10.43 -6.34
C LEU A 67 -8.86 11.26 -7.32
N HIS A 68 -9.93 10.67 -7.86
CA HIS A 68 -10.82 11.31 -8.84
C HIS A 68 -10.05 11.90 -10.04
N ALA A 69 -8.91 11.29 -10.39
CA ALA A 69 -7.98 11.78 -11.42
C ALA A 69 -8.23 11.18 -12.82
N GLY A 70 -9.31 10.40 -12.97
CA GLY A 70 -9.58 9.66 -14.20
C GLY A 70 -8.74 8.38 -14.30
N ASN A 71 -8.41 7.97 -15.53
CA ASN A 71 -7.79 6.67 -15.79
C ASN A 71 -6.25 6.66 -15.71
N LYS A 72 -5.61 7.82 -15.49
CA LYS A 72 -4.15 7.93 -15.37
C LYS A 72 -3.72 9.12 -14.52
N LEU A 73 -2.56 8.98 -13.88
CA LEU A 73 -1.76 10.07 -13.36
C LEU A 73 -0.48 10.18 -14.18
N ALA A 74 0.02 11.38 -14.38
CA ALA A 74 1.25 11.59 -15.12
C ALA A 74 2.01 12.80 -14.58
N TRP A 75 3.32 12.79 -14.78
CA TRP A 75 4.18 13.92 -14.50
C TRP A 75 5.31 14.00 -15.53
N TYR A 76 5.99 15.13 -15.56
CA TYR A 76 7.11 15.35 -16.44
C TYR A 76 8.22 16.16 -15.78
N ALA A 77 9.44 16.00 -16.30
CA ALA A 77 10.56 16.91 -16.06
C ALA A 77 11.22 17.30 -17.38
N ARG A 78 11.44 18.60 -17.59
CA ARG A 78 12.19 19.16 -18.72
C ARG A 78 13.49 19.78 -18.22
N PHE A 79 14.60 19.17 -18.57
CA PHE A 79 15.95 19.63 -18.28
C PHE A 79 16.43 20.54 -19.42
N SER A 80 16.91 21.72 -19.06
CA SER A 80 17.59 22.67 -19.96
C SER A 80 18.94 22.99 -19.31
N GLY A 81 19.93 22.15 -19.57
CA GLY A 81 21.22 22.21 -18.87
C GLY A 81 21.06 22.05 -17.35
N ALA A 82 21.49 23.07 -16.61
CA ALA A 82 21.41 23.12 -15.15
C ALA A 82 20.08 23.66 -14.59
N SER A 83 19.00 23.56 -15.35
CA SER A 83 17.66 23.95 -14.92
C SER A 83 16.66 22.84 -15.21
N VAL A 84 15.58 22.78 -14.42
CA VAL A 84 14.53 21.78 -14.59
C VAL A 84 13.16 22.40 -14.36
N ASP A 85 12.25 22.20 -15.32
CA ASP A 85 10.82 22.45 -15.18
C ASP A 85 10.12 21.13 -14.87
N VAL A 86 9.26 21.10 -13.85
CA VAL A 86 8.59 19.88 -13.39
C VAL A 86 7.10 20.16 -13.25
N GLY A 87 6.27 19.33 -13.86
CA GLY A 87 4.83 19.56 -13.88
C GLY A 87 4.00 18.28 -13.85
N THR A 88 2.72 18.47 -13.56
CA THR A 88 1.71 17.41 -13.61
C THR A 88 1.19 17.28 -15.04
N GLY A 89 0.69 16.09 -15.36
CA GLY A 89 0.15 15.77 -16.66
C GLY A 89 1.13 15.03 -17.56
N GLU A 90 0.57 14.52 -18.65
CA GLU A 90 1.30 13.76 -19.65
C GLU A 90 1.79 14.70 -20.75
N LEU A 91 3.05 14.54 -21.15
CA LEU A 91 3.55 15.18 -22.36
C LEU A 91 3.13 14.39 -23.60
N ASP A 92 2.83 15.12 -24.67
CA ASP A 92 2.68 14.55 -25.99
C ASP A 92 3.99 13.87 -26.42
N GLY A 93 3.87 12.75 -27.15
CA GLY A 93 5.03 11.95 -27.52
C GLY A 93 6.05 12.68 -28.40
N THR A 94 5.66 13.74 -29.10
CA THR A 94 6.56 14.59 -29.89
C THR A 94 7.39 15.55 -29.04
N ASP A 95 6.95 15.79 -27.81
CA ASP A 95 7.51 16.78 -26.88
C ASP A 95 8.20 16.07 -25.70
N CYS A 96 8.46 14.77 -25.82
CA CYS A 96 9.04 13.92 -24.79
C CYS A 96 10.14 13.01 -25.34
N ASP A 97 11.37 13.19 -24.88
CA ASP A 97 12.54 12.41 -25.30
C ASP A 97 12.56 11.02 -24.70
N PHE A 98 11.99 10.86 -23.50
CA PHE A 98 11.86 9.60 -22.81
C PHE A 98 10.54 9.49 -22.06
N LYS A 99 9.68 8.57 -22.49
CA LYS A 99 8.39 8.32 -21.86
C LYS A 99 8.29 6.89 -21.36
N VAL A 100 7.88 6.72 -20.11
CA VAL A 100 7.60 5.40 -19.53
C VAL A 100 6.16 5.34 -19.05
N GLN A 101 5.48 4.25 -19.38
CA GLN A 101 4.09 4.02 -18.99
C GLN A 101 3.91 2.62 -18.40
N GLY A 102 3.09 2.51 -17.36
CA GLY A 102 2.76 1.24 -16.71
C GLY A 102 1.56 1.37 -15.76
N ASP A 103 1.17 0.28 -15.11
CA ASP A 103 0.12 0.32 -14.08
C ASP A 103 0.60 1.07 -12.82
N HIS A 104 -0.27 1.90 -12.25
CA HIS A 104 -0.01 2.71 -11.07
C HIS A 104 0.38 1.87 -9.85
N SER A 105 -0.19 0.67 -9.64
CA SER A 105 0.23 -0.18 -8.50
C SER A 105 1.71 -0.54 -8.62
N VAL A 106 2.15 -0.89 -9.82
CA VAL A 106 3.52 -1.35 -10.07
C VAL A 106 4.48 -0.17 -10.04
N VAL A 107 4.17 0.93 -10.74
CA VAL A 107 5.00 2.14 -10.78
C VAL A 107 5.15 2.75 -9.38
N SER A 108 4.05 2.86 -8.62
CA SER A 108 4.09 3.42 -7.27
C SER A 108 4.91 2.57 -6.29
N ASN A 109 4.97 1.25 -6.49
CA ASN A 109 5.85 0.39 -5.67
C ASN A 109 7.32 0.47 -6.12
N LEU A 110 7.59 0.57 -7.42
CA LEU A 110 8.94 0.82 -7.94
C LEU A 110 9.50 2.17 -7.47
N ALA A 111 8.66 3.20 -7.41
CA ALA A 111 9.00 4.54 -6.94
C ALA A 111 9.42 4.58 -5.45
N ARG A 112 9.16 3.52 -4.69
CA ARG A 112 9.49 3.40 -3.25
C ARG A 112 10.76 2.61 -2.96
N ILE A 113 11.43 2.08 -3.98
CA ILE A 113 12.69 1.35 -3.79
C ILE A 113 13.83 2.34 -3.55
N GLN A 114 14.53 2.27 -2.42
CA GLN A 114 15.73 3.09 -2.24
C GLN A 114 16.94 2.42 -2.90
N TYR A 115 17.55 3.06 -3.90
CA TYR A 115 18.77 2.59 -4.57
C TYR A 115 19.95 2.49 -3.60
N HIS A 116 20.02 3.37 -2.59
CA HIS A 116 20.97 3.30 -1.49
C HIS A 116 20.50 2.45 -0.30
N GLY A 117 19.60 1.49 -0.53
CA GLY A 117 19.18 0.51 0.46
C GLY A 117 20.37 -0.25 1.09
N LYS A 118 20.14 -0.85 2.26
CA LYS A 118 21.20 -1.52 3.05
C LYS A 118 21.85 -2.70 2.31
N ASP A 119 21.16 -3.31 1.35
CA ASP A 119 21.65 -4.43 0.53
C ASP A 119 21.30 -4.23 -0.96
N PRO A 120 22.29 -3.97 -1.84
CA PRO A 120 22.07 -3.82 -3.28
C PRO A 120 21.46 -5.04 -3.98
N ASN A 121 21.68 -6.25 -3.47
CA ASN A 121 21.08 -7.46 -4.05
C ASN A 121 19.56 -7.49 -3.81
N VAL A 122 19.11 -6.97 -2.66
CA VAL A 122 17.69 -6.84 -2.33
C VAL A 122 17.02 -5.82 -3.23
N VAL A 123 17.67 -4.67 -3.43
CA VAL A 123 17.20 -3.61 -4.35
C VAL A 123 17.06 -4.15 -5.78
N ALA A 124 18.06 -4.86 -6.28
CA ALA A 124 18.03 -5.43 -7.63
C ALA A 124 16.95 -6.50 -7.78
N ALA A 125 16.77 -7.36 -6.78
CA ALA A 125 15.71 -8.37 -6.78
C ALA A 125 14.31 -7.72 -6.77
N ALA A 126 14.12 -6.66 -5.98
CA ALA A 126 12.88 -5.90 -5.92
C ALA A 126 12.51 -5.29 -7.27
N GLN A 127 13.48 -4.64 -7.92
CA GLN A 127 13.30 -4.03 -9.24
C GLN A 127 12.97 -5.07 -10.31
N ALA A 128 13.68 -6.20 -10.33
CA ALA A 128 13.44 -7.27 -11.29
C ALA A 128 12.03 -7.84 -11.15
N ARG A 129 11.56 -8.05 -9.91
CA ARG A 129 10.23 -8.59 -9.61
C ARG A 129 9.13 -7.64 -10.02
N LEU A 130 9.15 -6.41 -9.51
CA LEU A 130 8.12 -5.41 -9.84
C LEU A 130 8.14 -5.07 -11.33
N GLY A 131 9.33 -5.04 -11.94
CA GLY A 131 9.53 -4.76 -13.36
C GLY A 131 8.80 -5.73 -14.29
N VAL A 132 8.50 -6.96 -13.87
CA VAL A 132 7.77 -7.91 -14.74
C VAL A 132 6.25 -7.90 -14.55
N LEU A 133 5.73 -7.20 -13.55
CA LEU A 133 4.30 -7.21 -13.21
C LEU A 133 3.46 -6.32 -14.14
N SER A 134 4.07 -5.27 -14.71
CA SER A 134 3.42 -4.33 -15.62
C SER A 134 3.79 -4.62 -17.08
N ARG A 135 2.86 -4.31 -18.00
CA ARG A 135 3.14 -4.19 -19.44
C ARG A 135 3.66 -2.78 -19.71
N TRP A 136 4.98 -2.64 -19.69
CA TRP A 136 5.63 -1.37 -19.94
C TRP A 136 5.50 -0.93 -21.40
N GLN A 137 5.18 0.35 -21.58
CA GLN A 137 5.42 1.05 -22.83
C GLN A 137 6.52 2.08 -22.59
N ILE A 138 7.60 1.97 -23.35
CA ILE A 138 8.76 2.84 -23.22
C ILE A 138 9.06 3.41 -24.60
N ASP A 139 8.96 4.73 -24.71
CA ASP A 139 9.27 5.48 -25.92
C ASP A 139 10.53 6.32 -25.67
N GLY A 140 11.44 6.30 -26.65
CA GLY A 140 12.72 7.01 -26.55
C GLY A 140 13.76 6.30 -25.68
N VAL A 141 14.84 7.01 -25.34
CA VAL A 141 15.99 6.45 -24.61
C VAL A 141 16.50 7.45 -23.59
N LEU A 142 16.60 7.02 -22.33
CA LEU A 142 17.22 7.83 -21.28
C LEU A 142 18.71 8.05 -21.62
N PRO A 143 19.20 9.31 -21.67
CA PRO A 143 20.60 9.59 -21.98
C PRO A 143 21.54 8.90 -20.99
N GLN A 144 22.61 8.27 -21.51
CA GLN A 144 23.68 7.72 -20.68
C GLN A 144 24.59 8.85 -20.18
N HIS A 145 24.08 9.62 -19.23
CA HIS A 145 24.73 10.80 -18.71
C HIS A 145 24.92 10.67 -17.19
N ALA A 146 26.18 10.69 -16.71
CA ALA A 146 26.50 10.38 -15.32
C ALA A 146 25.84 11.34 -14.31
N ALA A 147 25.89 12.65 -14.58
CA ALA A 147 25.25 13.67 -13.73
C ALA A 147 23.72 13.53 -13.71
N LEU A 148 23.07 13.41 -14.89
CA LEU A 148 21.64 13.11 -14.97
C LEU A 148 21.27 11.86 -14.17
N GLY A 149 22.01 10.77 -14.35
CA GLY A 149 21.79 9.54 -13.60
C GLY A 149 21.92 9.74 -12.08
N SER A 150 22.85 10.58 -11.64
CA SER A 150 22.97 10.98 -10.23
C SER A 150 21.75 11.76 -9.74
N VAL A 151 21.28 12.71 -10.56
CA VAL A 151 20.11 13.53 -10.26
C VAL A 151 18.86 12.67 -10.12
N LEU A 152 18.59 11.80 -11.09
CA LEU A 152 17.41 10.93 -11.10
C LEU A 152 17.43 9.92 -9.95
N ARG A 153 18.60 9.34 -9.62
CA ARG A 153 18.73 8.47 -8.44
C ARG A 153 18.47 9.22 -7.14
N SER A 154 19.02 10.43 -7.00
CA SER A 154 18.80 11.24 -5.79
C SER A 154 17.34 11.70 -5.66
N LEU A 155 16.67 12.02 -6.77
CA LEU A 155 15.22 12.24 -6.78
C LEU A 155 14.50 11.02 -6.26
N HIS A 156 14.76 9.86 -6.87
CA HIS A 156 14.08 8.61 -6.56
C HIS A 156 14.22 8.26 -5.08
N ASP A 157 15.44 8.23 -4.53
CA ASP A 157 15.67 7.89 -3.12
C ASP A 157 14.99 8.85 -2.13
N ARG A 158 15.00 10.16 -2.45
CA ARG A 158 14.35 11.19 -1.60
C ARG A 158 12.83 11.09 -1.67
N MET A 159 12.27 10.76 -2.83
CA MET A 159 10.83 10.60 -3.01
C MET A 159 10.32 9.22 -2.56
N ALA A 160 11.16 8.19 -2.55
CA ALA A 160 10.78 6.85 -2.13
C ALA A 160 10.14 6.83 -0.74
N SER A 161 10.80 7.46 0.24
CA SER A 161 10.28 7.60 1.61
C SER A 161 9.01 8.46 1.74
N ARG A 162 8.70 9.28 0.73
CA ARG A 162 7.53 10.16 0.66
C ARG A 162 6.39 9.53 -0.14
N THR A 163 6.66 8.46 -0.88
CA THR A 163 5.68 7.83 -1.77
C THR A 163 4.85 6.80 -1.01
N MET A 164 3.54 6.98 -1.02
CA MET A 164 2.57 6.12 -0.34
C MET A 164 2.49 4.72 -0.97
N PRO A 165 2.28 3.66 -0.17
CA PRO A 165 1.77 2.39 -0.67
C PRO A 165 0.30 2.55 -1.13
N ARG A 166 -0.10 1.78 -2.16
CA ARG A 166 -1.47 1.81 -2.73
C ARG A 166 -2.58 1.43 -1.73
N PHE A 167 -2.29 0.64 -0.69
CA PHE A 167 -3.26 0.23 0.34
C PHE A 167 -2.85 0.71 1.72
N THR A 168 -3.77 1.39 2.40
CA THR A 168 -3.55 1.97 3.74
C THR A 168 -4.52 1.31 4.73
N PHE A 169 -3.98 0.76 5.82
CA PHE A 169 -4.71 0.07 6.89
C PHE A 169 -5.81 0.95 7.50
N MET A 170 -6.98 0.39 7.85
CA MET A 170 -8.06 1.10 8.58
C MET A 170 -8.69 2.33 7.92
N THR A 171 -8.48 2.48 6.62
CA THR A 171 -9.20 3.44 5.77
C THR A 171 -10.59 2.92 5.41
N PRO A 172 -11.54 3.78 4.99
CA PRO A 172 -12.86 3.34 4.54
C PRO A 172 -12.85 2.17 3.52
N GLU A 173 -11.81 2.10 2.70
CA GLU A 173 -11.55 1.05 1.70
C GLU A 173 -11.22 -0.30 2.36
N TRP A 174 -10.33 -0.30 3.36
CA TRP A 174 -10.04 -1.47 4.19
C TRP A 174 -11.32 -1.96 4.89
N VAL A 175 -12.11 -1.03 5.43
CA VAL A 175 -13.35 -1.34 6.14
C VAL A 175 -14.45 -1.88 5.23
N SER A 176 -14.53 -1.39 3.99
CA SER A 176 -15.45 -1.93 2.99
C SER A 176 -15.17 -3.41 2.71
N SER A 177 -13.89 -3.78 2.59
CA SER A 177 -13.48 -5.18 2.46
C SER A 177 -13.82 -5.99 3.70
N ALA A 178 -13.57 -5.44 4.89
CA ALA A 178 -13.91 -6.08 6.16
C ALA A 178 -15.43 -6.35 6.25
N ARG A 179 -16.25 -5.35 5.86
CA ARG A 179 -17.72 -5.47 5.79
C ARG A 179 -18.13 -6.63 4.90
N HIS A 180 -17.60 -6.71 3.69
CA HIS A 180 -17.95 -7.78 2.76
C HIS A 180 -17.61 -9.17 3.32
N ILE A 181 -16.40 -9.34 3.88
CA ILE A 181 -15.93 -10.60 4.47
C ILE A 181 -16.83 -11.01 5.65
N LEU A 182 -17.04 -10.09 6.60
CA LEU A 182 -17.78 -10.38 7.82
C LEU A 182 -19.26 -10.64 7.54
N SER A 183 -19.92 -9.79 6.76
CA SER A 183 -21.36 -9.94 6.45
C SER A 183 -21.64 -11.20 5.63
N THR A 184 -20.77 -11.59 4.69
CA THR A 184 -20.99 -12.82 3.91
C THR A 184 -20.71 -14.09 4.72
N ARG A 185 -19.76 -14.04 5.66
CA ARG A 185 -19.53 -15.16 6.59
C ARG A 185 -20.68 -15.29 7.58
N ALA A 186 -21.14 -14.20 8.16
CA ALA A 186 -22.28 -14.19 9.08
C ALA A 186 -23.54 -14.83 8.49
N THR A 187 -23.80 -14.60 7.20
CA THR A 187 -24.99 -15.13 6.50
C THR A 187 -24.83 -16.54 5.96
N SER A 188 -23.63 -17.14 6.05
CA SER A 188 -23.42 -18.52 5.57
C SER A 188 -23.99 -19.56 6.54
N GLU A 189 -24.48 -20.69 5.99
CA GLU A 189 -25.02 -21.81 6.77
C GLU A 189 -24.07 -22.30 7.87
N LYS A 190 -22.76 -22.16 7.63
CA LYS A 190 -21.70 -22.55 8.57
C LYS A 190 -21.68 -21.72 9.86
N TYR A 191 -22.08 -20.45 9.81
CA TYR A 191 -21.90 -19.51 10.93
C TYR A 191 -23.20 -18.87 11.42
N ALA A 192 -24.22 -18.73 10.56
CA ALA A 192 -25.45 -17.99 10.85
C ALA A 192 -26.15 -18.45 12.15
N ALA A 193 -26.32 -19.76 12.34
CA ALA A 193 -26.96 -20.30 13.54
C ALA A 193 -26.16 -20.01 14.83
N GLY A 194 -24.84 -19.94 14.75
CA GLY A 194 -23.98 -19.72 15.92
C GLY A 194 -23.97 -18.28 16.43
N ILE A 195 -24.45 -17.32 15.63
CA ILE A 195 -24.44 -15.89 15.96
C ILE A 195 -25.83 -15.28 16.14
N GLN A 196 -26.89 -16.06 15.94
CA GLN A 196 -28.30 -15.59 15.95
C GLN A 196 -28.76 -15.00 17.30
N ASP A 197 -28.11 -15.38 18.40
CA ASP A 197 -28.47 -14.94 19.76
C ASP A 197 -27.43 -13.96 20.35
N ILE A 198 -26.54 -13.43 19.51
CA ILE A 198 -25.44 -12.55 19.93
C ILE A 198 -25.80 -11.08 19.71
N VAL A 199 -25.63 -10.27 20.75
CA VAL A 199 -25.58 -8.80 20.65
C VAL A 199 -24.21 -8.31 21.14
N TYR A 200 -23.36 -7.91 20.21
CA TYR A 200 -21.97 -7.55 20.49
C TYR A 200 -21.42 -6.42 19.60
N THR A 201 -20.76 -5.43 20.20
CA THR A 201 -20.10 -4.32 19.50
C THR A 201 -18.59 -4.36 19.68
N PHE A 202 -17.86 -4.53 18.60
CA PHE A 202 -16.40 -4.43 18.53
C PHE A 202 -16.00 -3.12 17.84
N SER A 203 -14.97 -2.45 18.34
CA SER A 203 -14.44 -1.22 17.73
C SER A 203 -12.92 -1.16 17.82
N GLU A 204 -12.28 -0.73 16.74
CA GLU A 204 -10.89 -0.29 16.74
C GLU A 204 -10.82 1.15 16.26
N GLU A 205 -10.18 2.02 17.02
CA GLU A 205 -10.14 3.46 16.77
C GLU A 205 -8.71 3.99 16.90
N PHE A 206 -8.23 4.66 15.86
CA PHE A 206 -6.87 5.15 15.77
C PHE A 206 -6.86 6.67 15.60
N THR A 207 -6.18 7.36 16.52
CA THR A 207 -5.98 8.82 16.52
C THR A 207 -4.70 9.20 15.76
N ASP A 208 -4.46 10.49 15.52
CA ASP A 208 -3.25 10.97 14.81
C ASP A 208 -3.12 10.38 13.39
N THR A 209 -4.27 10.23 12.73
CA THR A 209 -4.37 9.72 11.37
C THR A 209 -3.71 10.63 10.35
N PRO A 210 -3.14 10.05 9.28
CA PRO A 210 -2.57 10.86 8.22
C PRO A 210 -3.66 11.67 7.53
N ARG A 211 -3.43 12.98 7.39
CA ARG A 211 -4.35 13.92 6.74
C ARG A 211 -4.74 13.53 5.32
N TYR A 212 -3.90 12.78 4.60
CA TYR A 212 -4.25 12.33 3.25
C TYR A 212 -5.41 11.32 3.25
N ALA A 213 -5.50 10.45 4.27
CA ALA A 213 -6.55 9.44 4.35
C ALA A 213 -7.76 9.94 5.15
N PHE A 214 -7.54 10.92 6.03
CA PHE A 214 -8.56 11.51 6.90
C PHE A 214 -8.44 13.04 6.86
N PRO A 215 -8.82 13.69 5.75
CA PRO A 215 -8.57 15.13 5.51
C PRO A 215 -9.34 16.06 6.46
N ASP A 216 -10.44 15.57 7.03
CA ASP A 216 -11.22 16.23 8.07
C ASP A 216 -10.61 16.06 9.48
N GLY A 217 -9.51 15.31 9.60
CA GLY A 217 -8.88 14.96 10.87
C GLY A 217 -9.64 13.90 11.65
N SER A 218 -10.56 13.16 11.01
CA SER A 218 -11.28 12.07 11.64
C SER A 218 -10.36 10.91 12.03
N HIS A 219 -10.78 10.16 13.05
CA HIS A 219 -10.07 8.96 13.46
C HIS A 219 -10.22 7.85 12.42
N GLY A 220 -9.16 7.07 12.26
CA GLY A 220 -9.15 5.86 11.45
C GLY A 220 -9.65 4.70 12.27
N GLY A 221 -10.04 3.62 11.61
CA GLY A 221 -10.51 2.43 12.31
C GLY A 221 -11.77 1.83 11.71
N PHE A 222 -12.30 0.83 12.39
CA PHE A 222 -13.54 0.20 12.03
C PHE A 222 -14.28 -0.30 13.26
N TRP A 223 -15.57 -0.45 13.11
CA TRP A 223 -16.44 -1.05 14.11
C TRP A 223 -17.30 -2.11 13.46
N VAL A 224 -17.70 -3.08 14.29
CA VAL A 224 -18.59 -4.18 13.93
C VAL A 224 -19.64 -4.30 15.00
N HIS A 225 -20.90 -4.29 14.59
CA HIS A 225 -22.04 -4.54 15.46
C HIS A 225 -22.74 -5.81 15.00
N CYS A 226 -22.79 -6.81 15.87
CA CYS A 226 -23.61 -8.00 15.70
C CYS A 226 -24.88 -7.81 16.52
N ASP A 227 -26.03 -7.94 15.88
CA ASP A 227 -27.35 -7.91 16.50
C ASP A 227 -28.18 -9.09 15.97
N HIS A 228 -28.33 -10.12 16.80
CA HIS A 228 -29.10 -11.32 16.51
C HIS A 228 -28.78 -11.94 15.13
N GLY A 229 -27.49 -12.11 14.84
CA GLY A 229 -26.98 -12.66 13.59
C GLY A 229 -26.87 -11.68 12.43
N HIS A 230 -27.39 -10.46 12.57
CA HIS A 230 -27.14 -9.38 11.63
C HIS A 230 -25.81 -8.68 11.95
N ILE A 231 -24.88 -8.63 11.00
CA ILE A 231 -23.62 -7.91 11.15
C ILE A 231 -23.64 -6.61 10.34
N SER A 232 -23.47 -5.50 11.05
CA SER A 232 -23.17 -4.17 10.51
C SER A 232 -21.70 -3.83 10.73
N VAL A 233 -21.06 -3.24 9.73
CA VAL A 233 -19.65 -2.82 9.79
C VAL A 233 -19.51 -1.40 9.26
N GLY A 234 -18.79 -0.55 9.96
CA GLY A 234 -18.55 0.83 9.52
C GLY A 234 -17.15 1.32 9.83
N ALA A 235 -16.76 2.37 9.13
CA ALA A 235 -15.42 2.96 9.20
C ALA A 235 -15.39 4.13 10.16
N GLY A 236 -14.18 4.42 10.65
CA GLY A 236 -13.92 5.52 11.58
C GLY A 236 -14.46 5.24 12.99
N PRO A 237 -14.76 6.30 13.78
CA PRO A 237 -15.16 6.15 15.17
C PRO A 237 -16.51 5.44 15.29
N LEU A 238 -16.70 4.74 16.42
CA LEU A 238 -17.96 4.09 16.74
C LEU A 238 -19.09 5.14 16.83
N PRO A 239 -20.25 4.93 16.15
CA PRO A 239 -21.38 5.84 16.29
C PRO A 239 -21.91 5.86 17.72
N LYS A 240 -22.31 7.05 18.21
CA LYS A 240 -22.87 7.23 19.56
C LYS A 240 -24.03 6.28 19.89
N ALA A 241 -24.83 5.92 18.89
CA ALA A 241 -25.95 5.00 19.08
C ALA A 241 -25.53 3.55 19.39
N LEU A 242 -24.27 3.20 19.11
CA LEU A 242 -23.69 1.88 19.34
C LEU A 242 -22.69 1.88 20.52
N GLU A 243 -22.45 3.04 21.12
CA GLU A 243 -21.63 3.17 22.33
C GLU A 243 -22.40 2.69 23.58
N PRO A 244 -21.70 2.13 24.59
CA PRO A 244 -20.27 1.83 24.60
C PRO A 244 -19.92 0.54 23.83
N ALA A 245 -18.71 0.47 23.29
CA ALA A 245 -18.20 -0.77 22.69
C ALA A 245 -18.08 -1.89 23.75
N ASP A 246 -18.32 -3.13 23.34
CA ASP A 246 -18.07 -4.32 24.16
C ASP A 246 -16.58 -4.70 24.18
N ALA A 247 -15.89 -4.53 23.05
CA ALA A 247 -14.43 -4.51 22.98
C ALA A 247 -13.95 -3.30 22.19
N LEU A 248 -12.98 -2.57 22.75
CA LEU A 248 -12.39 -1.38 22.16
C LEU A 248 -10.87 -1.51 22.13
N THR A 249 -10.30 -1.52 20.92
CA THR A 249 -8.89 -1.21 20.69
C THR A 249 -8.79 0.28 20.38
N LYS A 250 -8.00 1.04 21.14
CA LYS A 250 -7.74 2.46 20.86
C LYS A 250 -6.26 2.77 20.89
N GLY A 251 -5.75 3.49 19.91
CA GLY A 251 -4.33 3.80 19.83
C GLY A 251 -3.99 4.95 18.91
N MET A 252 -2.70 5.24 18.79
CA MET A 252 -2.20 6.11 17.73
C MET A 252 -2.16 5.33 16.42
N TYR A 253 -2.51 6.00 15.32
CA TYR A 253 -2.37 5.47 13.98
C TYR A 253 -0.88 5.31 13.68
N THR A 254 -0.40 4.08 13.82
CA THR A 254 0.95 3.69 13.44
C THR A 254 0.88 2.86 12.17
N PRO A 255 1.88 2.95 11.30
CA PRO A 255 2.10 1.96 10.26
C PRO A 255 2.03 0.54 10.79
N ILE A 256 1.00 -0.20 10.39
CA ILE A 256 0.84 -1.56 10.87
C ILE A 256 1.57 -2.50 9.91
N VAL A 257 2.39 -3.34 10.53
CA VAL A 257 2.95 -4.55 9.94
C VAL A 257 1.87 -5.32 9.18
N PRO A 258 2.13 -5.89 7.99
CA PRO A 258 1.17 -6.79 7.38
C PRO A 258 0.87 -7.96 8.37
N VAL A 259 -0.40 -8.08 8.78
CA VAL A 259 -0.84 -9.01 9.84
C VAL A 259 -1.71 -10.14 9.27
N GLY A 260 -1.31 -11.39 9.49
CA GLY A 260 -2.11 -12.54 9.08
C GLY A 260 -1.27 -13.81 8.94
N ARG A 261 -1.91 -14.97 9.05
CA ARG A 261 -1.31 -16.29 8.84
C ARG A 261 -0.74 -16.44 7.44
N THR A 262 -1.36 -15.84 6.44
CA THR A 262 -0.87 -15.88 5.05
C THR A 262 0.44 -15.11 4.88
N VAL A 263 0.55 -13.94 5.49
CA VAL A 263 1.81 -13.15 5.51
C VAL A 263 2.89 -13.92 6.27
N ASN A 264 2.57 -14.44 7.45
CA ASN A 264 3.49 -15.26 8.24
C ASN A 264 3.92 -16.56 7.55
N ALA A 265 3.04 -17.20 6.76
CA ALA A 265 3.36 -18.43 6.06
C ALA A 265 4.31 -18.20 4.88
N ALA A 266 4.25 -17.02 4.27
CA ALA A 266 5.17 -16.60 3.20
C ALA A 266 6.53 -16.12 3.73
N MET A 267 6.65 -15.84 5.03
CA MET A 267 7.89 -15.39 5.67
C MET A 267 8.83 -16.56 6.05
N THR A 268 10.10 -16.39 5.75
CA THR A 268 11.23 -17.12 6.33
C THR A 268 11.31 -16.92 7.85
N ASN A 269 12.13 -17.72 8.52
CA ASN A 269 12.30 -17.63 9.97
C ASN A 269 12.97 -16.31 10.40
N GLU A 270 13.96 -15.81 9.64
CA GLU A 270 14.60 -14.52 9.89
C GLU A 270 13.61 -13.35 9.72
N GLU A 271 12.74 -13.40 8.72
CA GLU A 271 11.69 -12.39 8.51
C GLU A 271 10.68 -12.36 9.66
N LYS A 272 10.33 -13.52 10.21
CA LYS A 272 9.48 -13.61 11.40
C LYS A 272 10.15 -13.00 12.63
N GLU A 273 11.47 -13.19 12.77
CA GLU A 273 12.25 -12.62 13.87
C GLU A 273 12.35 -11.09 13.76
N GLU A 274 12.58 -10.57 12.56
CA GLU A 274 12.62 -9.13 12.30
C GLU A 274 11.24 -8.47 12.48
N GLN A 275 10.19 -9.09 11.96
CA GLN A 275 8.81 -8.64 12.15
C GLN A 275 8.42 -8.66 13.63
N ALA A 276 8.84 -9.67 14.39
CA ALA A 276 8.65 -9.73 15.83
C ALA A 276 9.43 -8.63 16.57
N ALA A 277 10.63 -8.28 16.11
CA ALA A 277 11.42 -7.17 16.66
C ALA A 277 10.75 -5.81 16.39
N TYR A 278 10.28 -5.58 15.16
CA TYR A 278 9.51 -4.38 14.81
C TYR A 278 8.22 -4.29 15.62
N GLY A 279 7.44 -5.38 15.71
CA GLY A 279 6.22 -5.42 16.52
C GLY A 279 6.49 -5.06 17.99
N LYS A 280 7.55 -5.61 18.58
CA LYS A 280 7.97 -5.24 19.94
C LYS A 280 8.32 -3.76 20.08
N ALA A 281 8.91 -3.14 19.05
CA ALA A 281 9.25 -1.73 19.05
C ALA A 281 8.02 -0.83 18.82
N ALA A 282 7.18 -1.16 17.83
CA ALA A 282 5.99 -0.40 17.45
C ALA A 282 4.90 -0.42 18.52
N PHE A 283 4.79 -1.51 19.30
CA PHE A 283 3.87 -1.63 20.43
C PHE A 283 4.53 -1.38 21.80
N ARG A 284 5.75 -0.84 21.84
CA ARG A 284 6.46 -0.57 23.08
C ARG A 284 5.77 0.52 23.88
N PHE A 285 5.61 0.30 25.19
CA PHE A 285 5.16 1.33 26.12
C PHE A 285 6.15 2.51 26.15
N ASP A 286 5.64 3.70 25.84
CA ASP A 286 6.39 4.95 25.93
C ASP A 286 6.48 5.35 27.41
N LYS A 287 7.70 5.27 27.96
CA LYS A 287 7.96 5.59 29.36
C LYS A 287 7.97 7.10 29.63
N GLU A 288 8.26 7.92 28.63
CA GLU A 288 8.31 9.38 28.77
C GLU A 288 6.89 9.96 28.72
N ALA A 289 6.07 9.48 27.79
CA ALA A 289 4.66 9.88 27.68
C ALA A 289 3.71 9.04 28.58
N ASN A 290 4.23 8.05 29.31
CA ASN A 290 3.49 7.12 30.18
C ASN A 290 2.23 6.53 29.52
N ARG A 291 2.36 6.07 28.27
CA ARG A 291 1.24 5.52 27.48
C ARG A 291 1.67 4.34 26.64
N ALA A 292 0.74 3.39 26.46
CA ALA A 292 0.88 2.37 25.42
C ALA A 292 0.44 2.98 24.07
N PRO A 293 1.11 2.65 22.95
CA PRO A 293 0.72 3.12 21.62
C PRO A 293 -0.66 2.59 21.20
N VAL A 294 -1.07 1.43 21.73
CA VAL A 294 -2.41 0.85 21.59
C VAL A 294 -2.87 0.30 22.94
N ASN A 295 -4.14 0.49 23.28
CA ASN A 295 -4.78 0.01 24.49
C ASN A 295 -6.05 -0.79 24.13
N GLN A 296 -6.26 -1.92 24.79
CA GLN A 296 -7.46 -2.74 24.65
C GLN A 296 -8.29 -2.67 25.93
N SER A 297 -9.59 -2.48 25.78
CA SER A 297 -10.52 -2.31 26.88
C SER A 297 -11.90 -2.90 26.56
N SER A 298 -12.76 -3.02 27.57
CA SER A 298 -14.15 -3.47 27.43
C SER A 298 -15.11 -2.44 28.06
N PRO A 299 -15.35 -1.30 27.41
CA PRO A 299 -16.13 -0.19 28.00
C PRO A 299 -17.54 -0.55 28.48
N SER A 300 -18.25 -1.46 27.79
CA SER A 300 -19.59 -1.90 28.21
C SER A 300 -19.60 -2.86 29.41
N GLY A 301 -18.45 -3.46 29.74
CA GLY A 301 -18.32 -4.52 30.74
C GLY A 301 -18.65 -5.94 30.26
N LYS A 302 -19.07 -6.16 29.00
CA LYS A 302 -19.36 -7.51 28.48
C LYS A 302 -18.11 -8.39 28.26
N GLY A 303 -16.93 -7.79 28.16
CA GLY A 303 -15.67 -8.52 28.04
C GLY A 303 -15.38 -8.99 26.61
N ALA A 304 -14.67 -10.12 26.51
CA ALA A 304 -14.14 -10.62 25.26
C ALA A 304 -15.25 -11.02 24.25
N MET A 305 -14.87 -11.01 22.97
CA MET A 305 -15.76 -11.40 21.88
C MET A 305 -16.26 -12.85 22.06
N PRO A 306 -17.57 -13.11 21.89
CA PRO A 306 -18.11 -14.47 21.94
C PRO A 306 -17.39 -15.39 20.93
N PRO A 307 -17.09 -16.64 21.29
CA PRO A 307 -16.32 -17.54 20.42
C PRO A 307 -16.91 -17.72 19.02
N GLU A 308 -18.23 -17.81 18.91
CA GLU A 308 -18.89 -18.01 17.62
C GLU A 308 -18.81 -16.78 16.72
N LEU A 309 -18.90 -15.57 17.29
CA LEU A 309 -18.59 -14.34 16.56
C LEU A 309 -17.09 -14.26 16.22
N GLY A 310 -16.22 -14.70 17.14
CA GLY A 310 -14.77 -14.82 16.89
C GLY A 310 -14.44 -15.70 15.69
N ARG A 311 -15.20 -16.78 15.43
CA ARG A 311 -15.03 -17.64 14.24
C ARG A 311 -15.44 -16.95 12.93
N VAL A 312 -16.32 -15.97 12.99
CA VAL A 312 -16.63 -15.09 11.85
C VAL A 312 -15.46 -14.16 11.56
N PHE A 313 -14.84 -13.60 12.60
CA PHE A 313 -13.67 -12.70 12.52
C PHE A 313 -12.34 -13.39 12.23
N LEU A 314 -12.22 -14.70 12.53
CA LEU A 314 -10.95 -15.40 12.53
C LEU A 314 -10.09 -15.21 11.27
N PRO A 315 -10.64 -15.23 10.03
CA PRO A 315 -9.84 -15.01 8.83
C PRO A 315 -9.79 -13.54 8.41
N LEU A 316 -10.38 -12.60 9.15
CA LEU A 316 -10.52 -11.20 8.71
C LEU A 316 -9.18 -10.57 8.35
N HIS A 317 -8.19 -10.65 9.25
CA HIS A 317 -6.85 -10.13 8.99
C HIS A 317 -6.13 -10.93 7.89
N ASP A 318 -6.37 -12.24 7.80
CA ASP A 318 -5.79 -13.09 6.75
C ASP A 318 -6.32 -12.67 5.36
N GLU A 319 -7.64 -12.50 5.22
CA GLU A 319 -8.31 -12.09 3.99
C GLU A 319 -8.08 -10.62 3.63
N LEU A 320 -7.93 -9.74 4.62
CA LEU A 320 -7.60 -8.35 4.38
C LEU A 320 -6.13 -8.20 3.97
N SER A 321 -5.21 -8.95 4.57
CA SER A 321 -3.81 -9.00 4.13
C SER A 321 -3.65 -9.53 2.70
N LYS A 322 -4.53 -10.44 2.27
CA LYS A 322 -4.61 -10.85 0.86
C LYS A 322 -5.03 -9.71 -0.07
N ARG A 323 -5.82 -8.74 0.41
CA ARG A 323 -6.36 -7.61 -0.38
C ARG A 323 -5.52 -6.34 -0.30
N THR A 324 -4.85 -6.08 0.82
CA THR A 324 -3.96 -4.92 1.01
C THR A 324 -2.65 -5.00 0.23
N SER A 325 -2.38 -6.14 -0.42
CA SER A 325 -1.28 -6.31 -1.38
C SER A 325 -1.69 -5.99 -2.82
N SER A 326 -2.94 -5.53 -3.04
CA SER A 326 -3.56 -5.21 -4.34
C SER A 326 -3.56 -6.29 -5.42
N GLU A 327 -2.87 -7.43 -5.28
CA GLU A 327 -2.70 -8.31 -6.44
C GLU A 327 -2.69 -9.82 -6.14
N LEU A 328 -2.78 -10.31 -4.89
CA LEU A 328 -2.78 -11.77 -4.68
C LEU A 328 -3.88 -12.49 -5.50
N PRO A 329 -3.53 -13.59 -6.21
CA PRO A 329 -4.49 -14.41 -6.93
C PRO A 329 -5.54 -14.98 -5.98
N ALA A 330 -6.75 -15.18 -6.49
CA ALA A 330 -7.89 -15.79 -5.80
C ALA A 330 -7.69 -17.28 -5.40
N ASP A 331 -6.58 -17.86 -5.84
CA ASP A 331 -6.28 -19.30 -5.88
C ASP A 331 -5.45 -19.79 -4.69
N PHE A 332 -5.29 -18.97 -3.63
CA PHE A 332 -4.57 -19.38 -2.43
C PHE A 332 -5.38 -20.27 -1.45
N ASP A 333 -6.63 -20.58 -1.75
CA ASP A 333 -7.47 -21.50 -0.97
C ASP A 333 -8.71 -21.95 -1.78
N ASP A 334 -8.81 -23.23 -2.12
CA ASP A 334 -9.98 -23.85 -2.80
C ASP A 334 -11.31 -23.70 -2.03
N SER A 335 -11.27 -23.14 -0.80
CA SER A 335 -12.44 -22.87 0.03
C SER A 335 -13.04 -21.46 -0.12
N LEU A 336 -12.43 -20.59 -0.94
CA LEU A 336 -12.98 -19.26 -1.24
C LEU A 336 -14.11 -19.37 -2.28
N LYS A 337 -15.27 -18.78 -1.99
CA LYS A 337 -16.37 -18.70 -2.97
C LYS A 337 -15.97 -17.80 -4.14
N ASP A 338 -16.29 -18.17 -5.38
CA ASP A 338 -16.02 -17.41 -6.62
C ASP A 338 -16.47 -15.93 -6.58
N THR A 339 -17.47 -15.60 -5.76
CA THR A 339 -17.91 -14.20 -5.58
C THR A 339 -16.89 -13.33 -4.84
N TRP A 340 -16.01 -13.94 -4.04
CA TRP A 340 -15.00 -13.26 -3.23
C TRP A 340 -13.67 -13.05 -3.97
N SER A 341 -13.48 -13.77 -5.08
CA SER A 341 -12.39 -13.57 -6.05
C SER A 341 -12.70 -12.48 -7.08
N THR A 342 -13.95 -12.00 -7.12
CA THR A 342 -14.35 -10.90 -7.99
C THR A 342 -13.78 -9.58 -7.46
N PRO A 343 -12.94 -8.86 -8.23
CA PRO A 343 -12.42 -7.57 -7.82
C PRO A 343 -13.56 -6.59 -7.52
N GLN A 344 -13.50 -5.93 -6.36
CA GLN A 344 -14.55 -5.00 -5.96
C GLN A 344 -14.43 -3.70 -6.77
N GLY A 345 -15.51 -3.28 -7.42
CA GLY A 345 -15.50 -2.18 -8.40
C GLY A 345 -15.28 -0.76 -7.85
N PHE A 346 -15.22 -0.55 -6.53
CA PHE A 346 -15.05 0.79 -5.96
C PHE A 346 -13.58 1.27 -5.91
N ASP A 347 -12.61 0.36 -6.09
CA ASP A 347 -11.16 0.64 -6.17
C ASP A 347 -10.67 0.79 -7.62
N ARG A 348 -11.62 0.74 -8.56
CA ARG A 348 -11.37 0.75 -9.98
C ARG A 348 -12.24 1.82 -10.58
N ASP A 349 -11.63 2.75 -11.28
CA ASP A 349 -12.40 3.59 -12.19
C ASP A 349 -13.23 2.68 -13.12
N ALA A 350 -14.40 3.13 -13.56
CA ALA A 350 -15.23 2.35 -14.49
C ALA A 350 -14.45 1.94 -15.75
N ASN A 351 -13.37 2.66 -16.08
CA ASN A 351 -12.49 2.41 -17.21
C ASN A 351 -11.18 1.72 -16.82
N TYR A 352 -11.12 1.03 -15.67
CA TYR A 352 -9.93 0.28 -15.25
C TYR A 352 -9.53 -0.75 -16.31
N ASP A 353 -8.29 -0.66 -16.78
CA ASP A 353 -7.77 -1.46 -17.87
C ASP A 353 -6.74 -2.48 -17.36
N THR A 354 -7.19 -3.72 -17.20
CA THR A 354 -6.33 -4.85 -16.78
C THR A 354 -5.22 -5.16 -17.78
N SER A 355 -5.25 -4.61 -19.01
CA SER A 355 -4.25 -4.89 -20.03
C SER A 355 -2.85 -4.36 -19.69
N TRP A 356 -2.75 -3.38 -18.78
CA TRP A 356 -1.50 -2.86 -18.24
C TRP A 356 -0.80 -3.81 -17.27
N LEU A 357 -1.47 -4.87 -16.82
CA LEU A 357 -0.94 -5.84 -15.87
C LEU A 357 -0.62 -7.17 -16.57
N ARG A 358 0.40 -7.88 -16.06
CA ARG A 358 0.83 -9.19 -16.57
C ARG A 358 0.33 -10.36 -15.73
N TYR A 359 -0.72 -10.19 -14.93
CA TYR A 359 -1.24 -11.25 -14.05
C TYR A 359 -1.90 -12.44 -14.75
N SER A 360 -2.01 -12.40 -16.08
CA SER A 360 -2.34 -13.60 -16.86
C SER A 360 -1.10 -14.48 -17.15
N GLU A 361 0.10 -13.92 -17.03
CA GLU A 361 1.38 -14.54 -17.40
C GLU A 361 2.25 -14.85 -16.16
N VAL A 362 2.23 -13.94 -15.19
CA VAL A 362 3.00 -14.04 -13.94
C VAL A 362 2.09 -13.95 -12.72
N ASP A 363 2.49 -14.56 -11.62
CA ASP A 363 1.91 -14.25 -10.32
C ASP A 363 2.42 -12.89 -9.84
N ILE A 364 2.07 -12.55 -8.61
CA ILE A 364 2.29 -11.21 -8.06
C ILE A 364 3.67 -11.05 -7.42
N TYR A 365 4.43 -12.14 -7.41
CA TYR A 365 5.84 -12.16 -7.07
C TYR A 365 6.69 -12.11 -8.34
N GLY A 366 6.07 -12.11 -9.53
CA GLY A 366 6.74 -12.08 -10.83
C GLY A 366 7.13 -13.48 -11.33
N GLU A 367 6.65 -14.54 -10.69
CA GLU A 367 6.93 -15.92 -11.09
C GLU A 367 5.96 -16.37 -12.21
N PRO A 368 6.38 -17.19 -13.19
CA PRO A 368 5.49 -17.67 -14.24
C PRO A 368 4.30 -18.46 -13.68
N ARG A 369 3.09 -18.21 -14.19
CA ARG A 369 1.92 -19.04 -13.87
C ARG A 369 1.98 -20.37 -14.64
N SER A 370 1.89 -21.48 -13.91
CA SER A 370 1.88 -22.86 -14.45
C SER A 370 0.58 -23.24 -15.15
#